data_AF-A0A239EVD7-F1
#
_entry.id   AF-A0A239EVD7-F1
#
_cell.length_a   1.000
_cell.length_b   1.000
_cell.length_c   1.000
_cell.angle_alpha   90.00
_cell.angle_beta   90.00
_cell.angle_gamma   90.00
#
_symmetry.space_group_name_H-M   'P 1'
#
loop_
_entity.id
_entity.type
_entity.pdbx_description
1 polymer ?
#
loop_
_entity_poly.entity_id
_entity_poly.type
_entity_poly.pdbx_seq_one_letter_code
_entity_poly.pdbx_strand_id
1 'polypeptide(L)'
;MTASNELLDPTWIDPDDAPDLSTPEWQVKFAEARARKGGRPKSPAPKVALTLRLDPAVVDHFRATGPGWQSRINETLRKAAGL
;
A
#
# COMPACT_ATOMS: atom_id res chain seq x y z
N MET A 1 -23.72 -25.67 -26.88
CA MET A 1 -23.09 -26.91 -26.42
C MET A 1 -22.01 -26.53 -25.43
N THR A 2 -22.31 -26.63 -24.14
CA THR A 2 -21.39 -26.35 -23.04
C THR A 2 -20.52 -27.59 -22.82
N ALA A 3 -19.23 -27.49 -23.13
CA ALA A 3 -18.24 -28.49 -22.75
C ALA A 3 -17.16 -27.79 -21.92
N SER A 4 -17.33 -27.84 -20.60
CA SER A 4 -16.26 -27.51 -19.66
C SER A 4 -16.38 -28.47 -18.50
N ASN A 5 -15.85 -29.67 -18.69
CA ASN A 5 -15.48 -30.56 -17.61
C ASN A 5 -14.44 -31.56 -18.11
N GLU A 6 -13.26 -31.05 -18.48
CA GLU A 6 -12.08 -31.90 -18.59
C GLU A 6 -11.45 -31.89 -17.19
N LEU A 7 -11.78 -32.94 -16.45
CA LEU A 7 -11.40 -33.18 -15.07
C LEU A 7 -9.87 -33.18 -14.98
N LEU A 8 -9.30 -32.18 -14.30
CA LEU A 8 -7.94 -32.27 -13.80
C LEU A 8 -7.81 -33.57 -13.01
N ASP A 9 -6.73 -34.32 -13.22
CA ASP A 9 -6.47 -35.55 -12.48
C ASP A 9 -6.55 -35.24 -10.97
N PRO A 10 -7.46 -35.85 -10.20
CA PRO A 10 -7.66 -35.51 -8.79
C PRO A 10 -6.46 -35.89 -7.90
N THR A 11 -5.44 -36.51 -8.48
CA THR A 11 -4.17 -36.88 -7.85
C THR A 11 -2.99 -36.04 -8.33
N TRP A 12 -3.20 -35.04 -9.19
CA TRP A 12 -2.13 -34.14 -9.61
C TRP A 12 -1.81 -33.18 -8.46
N ILE A 13 -0.56 -33.21 -8.01
CA ILE A 13 -0.01 -32.34 -6.97
C ILE A 13 0.88 -31.34 -7.67
N ASP A 14 0.60 -30.05 -7.51
CA ASP A 14 1.41 -28.97 -8.10
C ASP A 14 2.83 -29.00 -7.45
N PRO A 15 3.91 -29.10 -8.23
CA PRO A 15 5.28 -29.04 -7.70
C PRO A 15 5.59 -27.76 -6.92
N ASP A 16 4.87 -26.67 -7.20
CA ASP A 16 4.98 -25.38 -6.50
C ASP A 16 3.87 -25.19 -5.45
N ASP A 17 3.03 -26.21 -5.19
CA ASP A 17 1.96 -26.09 -4.19
C ASP A 17 2.55 -25.83 -2.81
N ALA A 18 1.97 -24.86 -2.11
CA ALA A 18 2.43 -24.54 -0.77
C ALA A 18 2.08 -25.71 0.17
N PRO A 19 3.00 -26.09 1.08
CA PRO A 19 2.68 -27.09 2.09
C PRO A 19 1.52 -26.59 2.96
N ASP A 20 0.75 -27.51 3.55
CA ASP A 20 -0.34 -27.14 4.44
C ASP A 20 0.19 -26.36 5.65
N LEU A 21 -0.02 -25.03 5.60
CA LEU A 21 0.44 -24.08 6.60
C LEU A 21 -0.34 -24.18 7.93
N SER A 22 -1.41 -24.99 7.96
CA SER A 22 -2.19 -25.25 9.17
C SER A 22 -1.61 -26.37 10.04
N THR A 23 -0.62 -27.11 9.54
CA THR A 23 0.06 -28.19 10.28
C THR A 23 0.78 -27.67 11.54
N PRO A 24 0.96 -28.53 12.56
CA PRO A 24 1.57 -28.13 13.83
C PRO A 24 2.98 -27.52 13.68
N GLU A 25 3.78 -28.05 12.74
CA GLU A 25 5.11 -27.52 12.44
C GLU A 25 5.06 -26.05 11.99
N TRP A 26 4.13 -25.68 11.11
CA TRP A 26 3.97 -24.31 10.64
C TRP A 26 3.38 -23.40 11.72
N GLN A 27 2.46 -23.90 12.54
CA GLN A 27 1.91 -23.13 13.67
C GLN A 27 3.00 -22.74 14.69
N VAL A 28 3.90 -23.67 15.03
CA VAL A 28 5.04 -23.38 15.92
C VAL A 28 5.97 -22.34 15.27
N LYS A 29 6.26 -22.45 13.97
CA LYS A 29 7.09 -21.48 13.24
C LYS A 29 6.48 -20.08 13.26
N PHE A 30 5.16 -19.95 13.07
CA PHE A 30 4.48 -18.66 13.15
C PHE A 30 4.42 -18.11 14.59
N ALA A 31 4.30 -18.97 15.60
CA ALA A 31 4.30 -18.55 17.01
C ALA A 31 5.68 -18.06 17.47
N GLU A 32 6.75 -18.71 17.01
CA GLU A 32 8.14 -18.31 17.29
C GLU A 32 8.58 -17.09 16.46
N ALA A 33 7.95 -16.86 15.31
CA ALA A 33 8.23 -15.72 14.47
C ALA A 33 7.79 -14.42 15.16
N ARG A 34 8.74 -13.72 15.81
CA ARG A 34 8.55 -12.32 16.17
C ARG A 34 8.37 -11.52 14.89
N ALA A 35 7.13 -11.13 14.60
CA ALA A 35 6.83 -10.11 13.61
C ALA A 35 7.59 -8.84 13.97
N ARG A 36 8.78 -8.65 13.38
CA ARG A 36 9.35 -7.32 13.22
C ARG A 36 8.27 -6.58 12.45
N LYS A 37 7.65 -5.57 13.05
CA LYS A 37 6.74 -4.64 12.36
C LYS A 37 7.56 -3.97 11.26
N GLY A 38 7.75 -4.68 10.16
CA GLY A 38 8.50 -4.28 8.99
C GLY A 38 7.69 -3.21 8.31
N GLY A 39 7.90 -1.98 8.75
CA GLY A 39 7.22 -0.80 8.25
C GLY A 39 8.15 0.39 8.39
N ARG A 40 7.96 1.38 7.52
CA ARG A 40 8.64 2.67 7.66
C ARG A 40 8.38 3.21 9.08
N PRO A 41 9.41 3.68 9.79
CA PRO A 41 9.21 4.33 11.09
C PRO A 41 8.11 5.37 11.03
N LYS A 42 7.21 5.36 12.01
CA LYS A 42 6.10 6.31 12.09
C LYS A 42 6.71 7.72 12.20
N SER A 43 6.37 8.60 11.25
CA SER A 43 6.81 10.01 11.35
C SER A 43 6.26 10.62 12.63
N PRO A 44 7.06 11.36 13.42
CA PRO A 44 6.58 12.06 14.61
C PRO A 44 5.53 13.14 14.27
N ALA A 45 5.61 13.72 13.08
CA ALA A 45 4.65 14.69 12.56
C ALA A 45 4.22 14.28 11.13
N PRO A 46 3.20 13.41 10.99
CA PRO A 46 2.68 13.04 9.69
C PRO A 46 1.86 14.19 9.08
N LYS A 47 1.90 14.32 7.75
CA LYS A 47 0.98 15.20 7.03
C LYS A 47 -0.45 14.70 7.22
N VAL A 48 -1.38 15.61 7.48
CA VAL A 48 -2.81 15.28 7.61
C VAL A 48 -3.46 15.36 6.23
N ALA A 49 -4.07 14.27 5.79
CA ALA A 49 -4.90 14.27 4.58
C ALA A 49 -6.24 14.94 4.90
N LEU A 50 -6.56 16.02 4.17
CA LEU A 50 -7.79 16.78 4.36
C LEU A 50 -8.40 17.12 3.00
N THR A 51 -9.73 17.19 2.95
CA THR A 51 -10.47 17.60 1.75
C THR A 51 -10.67 19.11 1.77
N LEU A 52 -9.83 19.85 1.04
CA LEU A 52 -9.91 21.31 0.89
C LEU A 52 -10.21 21.67 -0.56
N ARG A 53 -11.08 22.66 -0.75
CA ARG A 53 -11.32 23.28 -2.06
C ARG A 53 -10.42 24.50 -2.19
N LEU A 54 -9.65 24.54 -3.27
CA LEU A 54 -8.81 25.67 -3.66
C LEU A 54 -9.31 26.25 -4.97
N ASP A 55 -8.97 27.50 -5.24
CA ASP A 55 -9.21 28.12 -6.53
C ASP A 55 -8.54 27.30 -7.65
N PRO A 56 -9.24 27.01 -8.77
CA PRO A 56 -8.69 26.24 -9.88
C PRO A 56 -7.41 26.86 -10.46
N ALA A 57 -7.32 28.18 -10.56
CA ALA A 57 -6.13 28.85 -11.10
C ALA A 57 -4.88 28.61 -10.22
N VAL A 58 -5.06 28.52 -8.90
CA VAL A 58 -3.98 28.17 -7.97
C VAL A 58 -3.54 26.72 -8.21
N VAL A 59 -4.48 25.79 -8.33
CA VAL A 59 -4.17 24.38 -8.58
C VAL A 59 -3.44 24.20 -9.91
N ASP A 60 -3.90 24.87 -10.96
CA ASP A 60 -3.31 24.80 -12.30
C ASP A 60 -1.90 25.37 -12.32
N HIS A 61 -1.69 26.52 -11.66
CA HIS A 61 -0.37 27.12 -11.50
C HIS A 61 0.62 26.14 -10.88
N PHE A 62 0.25 25.48 -9.77
CA PHE A 62 1.14 24.52 -9.14
C PHE A 62 1.28 23.25 -9.97
N ARG A 63 0.21 22.71 -10.58
CA ARG A 63 0.31 21.51 -11.44
C ARG A 63 1.27 21.71 -12.62
N ALA A 64 1.31 22.91 -13.20
CA ALA A 64 2.23 23.26 -14.28
C ALA A 64 3.71 23.15 -13.88
N THR A 65 4.02 23.24 -12.58
CA THR A 65 5.39 23.04 -12.06
C THR A 65 5.85 21.58 -12.06
N GLY A 66 5.00 20.64 -12.49
CA GLY A 66 5.34 19.23 -12.68
C GLY A 66 5.36 18.41 -11.37
N PRO A 67 6.02 17.24 -11.38
CA PRO A 67 6.07 16.33 -10.23
C PRO A 67 6.46 17.05 -8.93
N GLY A 68 5.77 16.73 -7.83
CA GLY A 68 6.00 17.37 -6.53
C GLY A 68 5.24 18.69 -6.30
N TRP A 69 4.33 19.08 -7.18
CA TRP A 69 3.55 20.32 -7.02
C TRP A 69 2.77 20.40 -5.70
N GLN A 70 2.29 19.28 -5.18
CA GLN A 70 1.62 19.19 -3.88
C GLN A 70 2.54 19.55 -2.71
N SER A 71 3.84 19.20 -2.80
CA SER A 71 4.82 19.62 -1.81
C SER A 71 5.12 21.12 -1.92
N ARG A 72 5.18 21.67 -3.15
CA ARG A 72 5.40 23.11 -3.37
C ARG A 72 4.26 23.96 -2.81
N ILE A 73 3.00 23.58 -3.07
CA ILE A 73 1.86 24.32 -2.53
C ILE A 73 1.81 24.23 -1.00
N ASN A 74 2.15 23.08 -0.41
CA ASN A 74 2.27 22.95 1.04
C ASN A 74 3.33 23.89 1.62
N GLU A 75 4.52 23.98 1.01
CA GLU A 75 5.56 24.91 1.44
C GLU A 75 5.12 26.38 1.32
N THR A 76 4.40 26.75 0.26
CA THR A 76 3.82 28.10 0.13
C THR A 76 2.82 28.39 1.25
N LEU A 77 1.94 27.44 1.59
CA LEU A 77 0.99 27.59 2.68
C LEU A 77 1.68 27.72 4.03
N ARG A 78 2.76 26.97 4.28
CA ARG A 78 3.58 27.12 5.50
C ARG A 78 4.19 28.51 5.60
N LYS A 79 4.82 28.99 4.53
CA LYS A 79 5.40 30.34 4.48
C LYS A 79 4.35 31.43 4.72
N ALA A 80 3.17 31.31 4.11
CA ALA A 80 2.07 32.26 4.30
C ALA A 80 1.52 32.26 5.72
N ALA A 81 1.56 31.11 6.41
CA ALA A 81 1.16 30.97 7.82
C ALA A 81 2.28 31.31 8.82
N GLY A 82 3.52 31.54 8.36
CA GLY A 82 4.69 31.78 9.22
C GLY A 82 5.25 30.51 9.89
N LEU A 83 5.08 29.34 9.26
CA LEU A 83 5.50 28.00 9.73
C LEU A 83 6.75 27.44 9.04
#